data_AF-A0A0G2J4T6-F1
#
_entry.id   AF-A0A0G2J4T6-F1
#
_cell.length_a   1.000
_cell.length_b   1.000
_cell.length_c   1.000
_cell.angle_alpha   90.00
_cell.angle_beta   90.00
_cell.angle_gamma   90.00
#
_symmetry.space_group_name_H-M   'P 1'
#
loop_
_entity.id
_entity.type
_entity.pdbx_description
1 polymer ?
#
loop_
_entity_poly.entity_id
_entity_poly.type
_entity_poly.pdbx_seq_one_letter_code
_entity_poly.pdbx_strand_id
1 'polypeptide(L)'
;MILPMACTHGVGRVVTTTDGILSTPAASHLIRTSSGCIGGIILSASHNPGGPEEDFGVKVNGANGGPAPEKLSDAIHLATLNLESYAIAEAATVCLGRPGRHQLGTTAVVSAQVWAHLP
;
A
#
# COMPACT_ATOMS: atom_id res chain seq x y z
N MET A 1 -7.04 -7.04 3.14
CA MET A 1 -6.88 -7.63 1.79
C MET A 1 -5.50 -7.37 1.17
N ILE A 2 -5.00 -6.12 1.14
CA ILE A 2 -3.72 -5.79 0.48
C ILE A 2 -2.52 -6.54 1.09
N LEU A 3 -2.39 -6.61 2.42
CA LEU A 3 -1.24 -7.29 3.05
C LEU A 3 -1.17 -8.78 2.70
N PRO A 4 -2.26 -9.58 2.81
CA PRO A 4 -2.24 -10.97 2.33
C PRO A 4 -1.92 -11.13 0.84
N MET A 5 -2.43 -10.26 -0.05
CA MET A 5 -2.09 -10.30 -1.48
C MET A 5 -0.61 -9.98 -1.72
N ALA A 6 -0.08 -8.94 -1.07
CA ALA A 6 1.32 -8.57 -1.15
C ALA A 6 2.23 -9.75 -0.74
N CYS A 7 1.85 -10.48 0.32
CA CYS A 7 2.52 -11.70 0.73
C CYS A 7 2.50 -12.78 -0.34
N THR A 8 1.33 -13.11 -0.90
CA THR A 8 1.22 -14.12 -1.95
C THR A 8 2.03 -13.79 -3.18
N HIS A 9 2.14 -12.50 -3.52
CA HIS A 9 2.89 -12.02 -4.69
C HIS A 9 4.37 -11.70 -4.38
N GLY A 10 4.89 -12.13 -3.23
CA GLY A 10 6.33 -12.09 -2.93
C GLY A 10 6.89 -10.72 -2.53
N VAL A 11 6.05 -9.79 -2.10
CA VAL A 11 6.51 -8.50 -1.57
C VAL A 11 7.30 -8.72 -0.27
N GLY A 12 8.58 -8.39 -0.25
CA GLY A 12 9.42 -8.63 0.93
C GLY A 12 9.08 -7.74 2.14
N ARG A 13 8.62 -6.50 1.90
CA ARG A 13 8.31 -5.54 2.97
C ARG A 13 7.20 -4.57 2.60
N VAL A 14 6.27 -4.35 3.52
CA VAL A 14 5.28 -3.26 3.49
C VAL A 14 5.54 -2.32 4.66
N VAL A 15 5.59 -1.02 4.38
CA VAL A 15 5.74 0.04 5.40
C VAL A 15 4.47 0.88 5.39
N THR A 16 3.88 1.10 6.55
CA THR A 16 2.66 1.91 6.73
C THR A 16 2.68 2.61 8.09
N THR A 17 1.63 3.34 8.40
CA THR A 17 1.44 4.00 9.71
C THR A 17 0.47 3.23 10.59
N THR A 18 0.41 3.64 11.86
CA THR A 18 -0.66 3.23 12.77
C THR A 18 -2.02 3.54 12.13
N ASP A 19 -2.93 2.56 12.19
CA ASP A 19 -4.26 2.59 11.54
C ASP A 19 -4.24 2.81 10.01
N GLY A 20 -3.08 2.77 9.36
CA GLY A 20 -2.93 3.01 7.92
C GLY A 20 -3.21 4.45 7.47
N ILE A 21 -3.26 5.41 8.40
CA ILE A 21 -3.59 6.80 8.09
C ILE A 21 -2.35 7.59 7.66
N LEU A 22 -2.36 8.02 6.40
CA LEU A 22 -1.30 8.81 5.77
C LEU A 22 -1.91 9.86 4.84
N SER A 23 -1.36 11.08 4.85
CA SER A 23 -1.62 12.03 3.78
C SER A 23 -0.89 11.60 2.50
N THR A 24 -1.38 12.02 1.32
CA THR A 24 -0.67 11.74 0.05
C THR A 24 0.79 12.26 0.09
N PRO A 25 1.09 13.48 0.58
CA PRO A 25 2.47 13.92 0.74
C PRO A 25 3.32 13.05 1.67
N ALA A 26 2.75 12.55 2.78
CA ALA A 26 3.46 11.66 3.72
C ALA A 26 3.75 10.29 3.08
N ALA A 27 2.80 9.73 2.34
CA ALA A 27 3.00 8.50 1.57
C ALA A 27 4.11 8.66 0.52
N SER A 28 4.08 9.76 -0.25
CA SER A 28 5.13 10.10 -1.21
C SER A 28 6.51 10.24 -0.55
N HIS A 29 6.58 10.85 0.63
CA HIS A 29 7.83 10.96 1.39
C HIS A 29 8.34 9.58 1.84
N LEU A 30 7.48 8.75 2.44
CA LEU A 30 7.84 7.40 2.88
C LEU A 30 8.35 6.51 1.74
N ILE A 31 7.74 6.59 0.55
CA ILE A 31 8.21 5.84 -0.62
C ILE A 31 9.65 6.22 -0.96
N ARG A 32 9.98 7.53 -0.97
CA ARG A 32 11.32 8.01 -1.32
C ARG A 32 12.38 7.67 -0.26
N THR A 33 12.01 7.68 1.01
CA THR A 33 12.96 7.46 2.12
C THR A 33 13.10 5.99 2.51
N SER A 34 12.14 5.15 2.13
CA SER A 34 12.21 3.70 2.37
C SER A 34 13.14 3.03 1.37
N SER A 35 14.32 2.64 1.83
CA SER A 35 15.32 1.94 1.00
C SER A 35 14.72 0.71 0.29
N GLY A 36 14.94 0.60 -1.02
CA GLY A 36 14.43 -0.49 -1.85
C GLY A 36 12.90 -0.47 -2.09
N CYS A 37 12.19 0.60 -1.71
CA CYS A 37 10.78 0.74 -2.00
C CYS A 37 10.57 0.98 -3.51
N ILE A 38 9.71 0.16 -4.13
CA ILE A 38 9.44 0.22 -5.56
C ILE A 38 8.23 1.10 -5.92
N GLY A 39 7.46 1.52 -4.91
CA GLY A 39 6.22 2.28 -5.07
C GLY A 39 5.30 2.16 -3.88
N GLY A 40 4.08 2.68 -4.00
CA GLY A 40 3.08 2.61 -2.94
C GLY A 40 1.65 2.57 -3.46
N ILE A 41 0.78 1.90 -2.71
CA ILE A 41 -0.67 1.90 -2.90
C ILE A 41 -1.26 2.89 -1.90
N ILE A 42 -2.03 3.86 -2.38
CA ILE A 42 -2.65 4.90 -1.56
C ILE A 42 -4.17 4.77 -1.68
N LEU A 43 -4.85 4.61 -0.56
CA LEU A 43 -6.31 4.48 -0.47
C LEU A 43 -6.91 5.85 -0.20
N SER A 44 -7.40 6.51 -1.25
CA SER A 44 -7.95 7.85 -1.17
C SER A 44 -8.76 8.19 -2.43
N ALA A 45 -9.97 8.72 -2.23
CA ALA A 45 -10.78 9.34 -3.28
C ALA A 45 -10.44 10.83 -3.50
N SER A 46 -9.30 11.30 -2.98
CA SER A 46 -8.82 12.68 -3.08
C SER A 46 -9.80 13.71 -2.48
N HIS A 47 -10.59 14.39 -3.31
CA HIS A 47 -11.57 15.40 -2.90
C HIS A 47 -13.02 14.90 -2.99
N ASN A 48 -13.22 13.68 -3.48
CA ASN A 48 -14.55 13.11 -3.60
C ASN A 48 -15.06 12.74 -2.19
N PRO A 49 -16.37 12.85 -1.95
CA PRO A 49 -16.97 12.39 -0.71
C PRO A 49 -16.63 10.90 -0.49
N GLY A 50 -16.43 10.53 0.78
CA GLY A 50 -16.18 9.16 1.19
C GLY A 50 -17.29 8.67 2.12
N GLY A 51 -17.61 7.38 2.04
CA GLY A 51 -18.73 6.78 2.75
C GLY A 51 -19.12 5.43 2.14
N PRO A 52 -20.02 4.68 2.78
CA PRO A 52 -20.44 3.36 2.28
C PRO A 52 -21.05 3.37 0.87
N GLU A 53 -21.71 4.48 0.50
CA GLU A 53 -22.34 4.70 -0.80
C GLU A 53 -21.61 5.74 -1.67
N GLU A 54 -20.46 6.22 -1.20
CA GLU A 54 -19.68 7.27 -1.85
C GLU A 54 -18.37 6.68 -2.42
N ASP A 55 -17.49 7.54 -2.94
CA ASP A 55 -16.33 7.08 -3.67
C ASP A 55 -15.24 6.48 -2.78
N PHE A 56 -14.57 5.46 -3.32
CA PHE A 56 -13.32 4.93 -2.81
C PHE A 56 -12.29 4.85 -3.93
N GLY A 57 -11.12 5.45 -3.72
CA GLY A 57 -10.06 5.51 -4.70
C GLY A 57 -8.84 4.68 -4.31
N VAL A 58 -8.22 4.03 -5.29
CA VAL A 58 -6.92 3.36 -5.15
C VAL A 58 -5.95 4.02 -6.13
N LYS A 59 -4.85 4.57 -5.60
CA LYS A 59 -3.80 5.23 -6.39
C LYS A 59 -2.51 4.43 -6.28
N VAL A 60 -1.73 4.42 -7.35
CA VAL A 60 -0.41 3.79 -7.39
C VAL A 60 0.64 4.87 -7.61
N ASN A 61 1.65 4.91 -6.76
CA ASN A 61 2.82 5.75 -6.90
C ASN A 61 4.05 4.88 -7.22
N GLY A 62 4.96 5.40 -8.03
CA GLY A 62 6.24 4.76 -8.35
C GLY A 62 7.32 5.06 -7.31
N ALA A 63 8.52 4.48 -7.48
CA ALA A 63 9.65 4.60 -6.56
C ALA A 63 10.14 6.04 -6.29
N ASN A 64 9.86 6.99 -7.20
CA ASN A 64 10.13 8.42 -6.97
C ASN A 64 9.13 9.09 -6.00
N GLY A 65 8.13 8.35 -5.52
CA GLY A 65 7.05 8.84 -4.66
C GLY A 65 6.00 9.67 -5.40
N GLY A 66 6.12 9.83 -6.72
CA GLY A 66 5.11 10.47 -7.56
C GLY A 66 4.11 9.46 -8.15
N PRO A 67 3.09 9.93 -8.88
CA PRO A 67 2.14 9.06 -9.58
C PRO A 67 2.85 8.03 -10.46
N ALA A 68 2.28 6.83 -10.57
CA ALA A 68 2.72 5.82 -11.51
C ALA A 68 2.83 6.40 -12.93
N PRO A 69 3.86 6.03 -13.71
CA PRO A 69 3.93 6.38 -15.13
C PRO A 69 2.70 5.84 -15.88
N GLU A 70 2.25 6.54 -16.91
CA GLU A 70 1.10 6.15 -17.74
C GLU A 70 1.18 4.71 -18.23
N LYS A 71 2.37 4.29 -18.70
CA LYS A 71 2.65 2.90 -19.11
C LYS A 71 2.29 1.85 -18.03
N LEU A 72 2.46 2.17 -16.75
CA LEU A 72 2.08 1.27 -15.65
C LEU A 72 0.55 1.26 -15.46
N SER A 73 -0.10 2.42 -15.55
CA SER A 73 -1.56 2.51 -15.49
C SER A 73 -2.22 1.72 -16.62
N ASP A 74 -1.70 1.80 -17.84
CA ASP A 74 -2.19 1.04 -18.99
C ASP A 74 -2.00 -0.47 -18.78
N ALA A 75 -0.84 -0.88 -18.28
CA ALA A 75 -0.57 -2.28 -17.98
C ALA A 75 -1.51 -2.82 -16.89
N ILE A 76 -1.80 -2.02 -15.86
CA ILE A 76 -2.78 -2.36 -14.83
C ILE A 76 -4.17 -2.49 -15.46
N HIS A 77 -4.60 -1.54 -16.29
CA HIS A 77 -5.91 -1.58 -16.96
C HIS A 77 -6.05 -2.85 -17.82
N LEU A 78 -5.07 -3.13 -18.68
CA LEU A 78 -5.07 -4.35 -19.50
C LEU A 78 -5.08 -5.62 -18.65
N ALA A 79 -4.34 -5.66 -17.54
CA ALA A 79 -4.38 -6.79 -16.61
C ALA A 79 -5.78 -6.96 -16.00
N THR A 80 -6.47 -5.86 -15.66
CA THR A 80 -7.84 -5.94 -15.10
C THR A 80 -8.86 -6.51 -16.07
N LEU A 81 -8.73 -6.24 -17.37
CA LEU A 81 -9.63 -6.75 -18.41
C LEU A 81 -9.49 -8.26 -18.64
N ASN A 82 -8.34 -8.84 -18.27
CA ASN A 82 -8.00 -10.24 -18.52
C ASN A 82 -7.86 -11.06 -17.22
N LEU A 83 -8.25 -10.52 -16.07
CA LEU A 83 -8.05 -11.18 -14.78
C LEU A 83 -9.14 -12.23 -14.52
N GLU A 84 -8.78 -13.51 -14.67
CA GLU A 84 -9.71 -14.62 -14.42
C GLU A 84 -9.73 -15.08 -12.95
N SER A 85 -8.60 -14.91 -12.25
CA SER A 85 -8.46 -15.26 -10.84
C SER A 85 -7.34 -14.44 -10.19
N TYR A 86 -7.34 -14.36 -8.86
CA TYR A 86 -6.27 -13.76 -8.08
C TYR A 86 -5.84 -14.69 -6.95
N ALA A 87 -4.59 -14.56 -6.51
CA ALA A 87 -4.06 -15.33 -5.40
C ALA A 87 -4.00 -14.46 -4.14
N ILE A 88 -4.45 -15.01 -3.02
CA ILE A 88 -4.42 -14.34 -1.71
C ILE A 88 -4.12 -15.36 -0.62
N ALA A 89 -3.27 -14.98 0.32
CA ALA A 89 -2.92 -15.84 1.44
C ALA A 89 -4.09 -15.92 2.42
N GLU A 90 -4.39 -17.12 2.89
CA GLU A 90 -5.18 -17.28 4.11
C GLU A 90 -4.26 -16.92 5.29
N ALA A 91 -4.48 -15.74 5.86
CA ALA A 91 -3.59 -15.20 6.87
C ALA A 91 -4.34 -14.40 7.92
N ALA A 92 -3.85 -14.45 9.16
CA ALA A 92 -4.40 -13.68 10.26
C ALA A 92 -4.30 -12.18 9.99
N THR A 93 -5.28 -11.42 10.48
CA THR A 93 -5.29 -9.96 10.37
C THR A 93 -4.11 -9.37 11.13
N VAL A 94 -3.27 -8.61 10.43
CA VAL A 94 -2.22 -7.80 11.07
C VAL A 94 -2.88 -6.60 11.74
N CYS A 95 -2.77 -6.50 13.07
CA CYS A 95 -3.28 -5.35 13.83
C CYS A 95 -2.34 -4.15 13.63
N LEU A 96 -2.84 -3.11 12.96
CA LEU A 96 -2.09 -1.86 12.73
C LEU A 96 -2.39 -0.78 13.80
N GLY A 97 -3.15 -1.09 14.85
CA GLY A 97 -3.57 -0.11 15.87
C GLY A 97 -2.44 0.35 16.80
N ARG A 98 -1.23 -0.20 16.66
CA ARG A 98 -0.02 0.24 17.37
C ARG A 98 1.19 0.15 16.43
N PRO A 99 2.23 0.98 16.64
CA PRO A 99 3.51 0.79 15.99
C PRO A 99 4.07 -0.61 16.28
N GLY A 100 4.68 -1.23 15.27
CA GLY A 100 5.15 -2.60 15.40
C GLY A 100 5.75 -3.16 14.12
N ARG A 101 6.36 -4.33 14.28
CA ARG A 101 6.84 -5.17 13.19
C ARG A 101 6.10 -6.48 13.26
N HIS A 102 5.50 -6.88 12.15
CA HIS A 102 4.75 -8.12 12.00
C HIS A 102 5.30 -8.91 10.82
N GLN A 103 5.16 -10.22 10.88
CA GLN A 103 5.56 -11.12 9.81
C GLN A 103 4.31 -11.80 9.24
N LEU A 104 4.11 -11.68 7.94
CA LEU A 104 3.03 -12.32 7.19
C LEU A 104 3.67 -13.19 6.11
N GLY A 105 3.76 -14.50 6.34
CA GLY A 105 4.55 -15.38 5.48
C GLY A 105 5.98 -14.86 5.34
N THR A 106 6.42 -14.56 4.12
CA THR A 106 7.74 -13.95 3.82
C THR A 106 7.74 -12.42 3.83
N THR A 107 6.58 -11.77 3.97
CA THR A 107 6.45 -10.30 3.99
C THR A 107 6.58 -9.74 5.40
N ALA A 108 7.55 -8.85 5.60
CA ALA A 108 7.62 -8.01 6.79
C ALA A 108 6.64 -6.83 6.68
N VAL A 109 5.80 -6.61 7.68
CA VAL A 109 4.91 -5.44 7.77
C VAL A 109 5.39 -4.55 8.91
N VAL A 110 5.70 -3.30 8.60
CA VAL A 110 6.17 -2.30 9.59
C VAL A 110 5.15 -1.19 9.69
N SER A 111 4.57 -1.01 10.88
CA SER A 111 3.72 0.13 11.22
C SER A 111 4.50 1.10 12.12
N ALA A 112 4.52 2.38 11.77
CA ALA A 112 5.13 3.43 12.58
C ALA A 112 4.11 4.50 12.99
N GLN A 113 4.37 5.20 14.08
CA GLN A 113 3.68 6.45 14.35
C GLN A 113 4.31 7.53 13.49
N VAL A 114 3.48 8.24 12.71
CA VAL A 114 3.87 9.55 12.18
C VAL A 114 4.25 10.37 13.42
N TRP A 115 5.46 10.95 13.44
CA TRP A 115 6.08 11.72 14.55
C TRP A 115 7.12 11.01 15.46
N ALA A 116 7.39 9.72 15.31
CA ALA A 116 8.61 9.14 15.88
C ALA A 116 9.67 8.99 14.78
N HIS A 117 10.84 9.60 14.97
CA HIS A 117 11.99 9.42 14.09
C HIS A 117 12.19 7.92 13.80
N LEU A 118 11.99 7.52 12.54
CA LEU A 118 12.52 6.25 12.06
C LEU A 118 14.05 6.43 12.01
N PRO A 119 14.82 5.58 12.70
CA PRO A 119 16.28 5.69 12.71
C PRO A 119 16.90 5.48 11.33
#